data_AF-A0A1L5NX84-F1
#
_entry.id   AF-A0A1L5NX84-F1
#
_cell.length_a   1.000
_cell.length_b   1.000
_cell.length_c   1.000
_cell.angle_alpha   90.00
_cell.angle_beta   90.00
_cell.angle_gamma   90.00
#
_symmetry.space_group_name_H-M   'P 1'
#
loop_
_entity.id
_entity.type
_entity.pdbx_description
1 polymer ?
#
loop_
_entity_poly.entity_id
_entity_poly.type
_entity_poly.pdbx_seq_one_letter_code
_entity_poly.pdbx_strand_id
1 'polypeptide(L)' 'MGIAGSPVQVRNHDGAKIETTQGPFLQSPLPLAGFAIIEADSLQDAIDKVSWTPCAVAQGVVEVWPLEQPK' A
#
# COMPACT_ATOMS: atom_id res chain seq x y z
N MET A 1 17.41 6.13 -10.69
CA MET A 1 16.38 5.25 -10.07
C MET A 1 17.10 4.11 -9.39
N GLY A 2 16.72 3.77 -8.15
CA GLY A 2 17.25 2.60 -7.45
C GLY A 2 16.45 1.34 -7.82
N ILE A 3 17.11 0.18 -7.82
CA ILE A 3 16.47 -1.13 -7.96
C ILE A 3 16.26 -1.68 -6.55
N ALA A 4 15.02 -2.06 -6.22
CA ALA A 4 14.73 -2.69 -4.93
C ALA A 4 15.37 -4.08 -4.86
N GLY A 5 16.03 -4.39 -3.72
CA GLY A 5 16.57 -5.71 -3.45
C GLY A 5 15.50 -6.71 -3.00
N SER A 6 15.93 -7.90 -2.56
CA SER A 6 15.03 -8.90 -1.98
C SER A 6 14.38 -8.37 -0.69
N PRO A 7 13.04 -8.43 -0.55
CA PRO A 7 12.36 -7.93 0.64
C PRO A 7 12.50 -8.88 1.83
N VAL A 8 12.31 -8.33 3.03
CA VAL A 8 12.27 -9.05 4.29
C VAL A 8 10.93 -8.78 4.97
N GLN A 9 10.24 -9.82 5.40
CA GLN A 9 9.04 -9.70 6.23
C GLN A 9 9.45 -9.49 7.68
N VAL A 10 8.78 -8.57 8.37
CA VAL A 10 8.97 -8.31 9.80
C VAL A 10 7.62 -8.43 10.49
N ARG A 11 7.56 -9.20 11.59
CA ARG A 11 6.39 -9.34 12.46
C ARG A 11 6.77 -9.04 13.90
N ASN A 12 5.87 -8.39 14.63
CA ASN A 12 6.00 -8.12 16.05
C ASN A 12 4.63 -7.99 16.71
N HIS A 13 3.92 -9.12 16.87
CA HIS A 13 2.59 -9.12 17.46
C HIS A 13 2.68 -8.65 18.92
N ASP A 14 1.85 -7.68 19.28
CA ASP A 14 1.73 -7.08 20.62
C ASP A 14 3.04 -6.55 21.21
N GLY A 15 4.06 -6.30 20.36
CA GLY A 15 5.38 -5.92 20.83
C GLY A 15 6.15 -7.04 21.53
N ALA A 16 5.69 -8.29 21.47
CA ALA A 16 6.23 -9.40 22.27
C ALA A 16 7.59 -9.90 21.77
N LYS A 17 7.78 -9.98 20.45
CA LYS A 17 9.00 -10.51 19.82
C LYS A 17 9.07 -10.15 18.34
N ILE A 18 10.26 -9.75 17.89
CA ILE A 18 10.54 -9.52 16.47
C ILE A 18 10.84 -10.86 15.78
N GLU A 19 10.11 -11.14 14.70
CA GLU A 19 10.32 -12.29 13.82
C GLU A 19 10.51 -11.83 12.38
N THR A 20 11.49 -12.43 11.68
CA THR A 20 11.84 -12.06 10.31
C THR A 20 11.81 -13.26 9.37
N THR A 21 11.22 -13.10 8.18
CA THR A 21 11.19 -14.12 7.13
C THR A 21 11.70 -13.52 5.82
N GLN A 22 12.62 -14.21 5.14
CA GLN A 22 13.14 -13.75 3.86
C GLN A 22 12.12 -13.91 2.73
N GLY A 23 12.06 -12.92 1.84
CA GLY A 23 11.18 -12.91 0.68
C GLY A 23 9.86 -12.15 0.92
N PRO A 24 9.08 -11.90 -0.15
CA PRO A 24 7.87 -11.07 -0.08
C PRO A 24 6.72 -11.79 0.64
N PHE A 25 5.89 -11.03 1.37
CA PHE A 25 4.62 -11.56 1.89
C PHE A 25 3.53 -11.60 0.81
N LEU A 26 3.40 -10.51 0.05
CA LEU A 26 2.41 -10.36 -1.01
C LEU A 26 3.04 -10.69 -2.37
N GLN A 27 2.38 -11.54 -3.15
CA GLN A 27 2.73 -11.81 -4.54
C GLN A 27 1.71 -11.14 -5.44
N SER A 28 2.16 -10.22 -6.29
CA SER A 28 1.34 -9.49 -7.26
C SER A 28 2.12 -9.34 -8.57
N PRO A 29 1.45 -9.29 -9.74
CA PRO A 29 2.09 -8.97 -11.01
C PRO A 29 2.79 -7.61 -11.01
N LEU A 30 2.32 -6.68 -10.17
CA LEU A 30 2.91 -5.35 -9.99
C LEU A 30 3.39 -5.16 -8.56
N PRO A 31 4.59 -4.56 -8.34
CA PRO A 31 5.08 -4.28 -7.00
C PRO A 31 4.17 -3.25 -6.31
N LEU A 32 3.77 -3.53 -5.07
CA LEU A 32 3.10 -2.54 -4.23
C LEU A 32 4.13 -1.49 -3.78
N ALA A 33 4.11 -0.31 -4.41
CA ALA A 33 5.07 0.76 -4.14
C ALA A 33 4.81 1.51 -2.82
N GLY A 34 3.59 1.44 -2.30
CA GLY A 34 3.19 2.07 -1.04
C GLY A 34 1.68 2.00 -0.81
N PHE A 35 1.24 2.48 0.35
CA PHE A 35 -0.17 2.69 0.67
C PHE A 35 -0.33 3.98 1.48
N ALA A 36 -1.52 4.56 1.47
CA ALA A 36 -1.88 5.70 2.29
C ALA A 36 -3.32 5.52 2.79
N ILE A 37 -3.61 6.06 3.97
CA ILE A 37 -4.98 6.25 4.47
C ILE A 37 -5.26 7.75 4.36
N ILE A 38 -6.36 8.09 3.69
CA ILE A 38 -6.78 9.48 3.49
C ILE A 38 -8.22 9.66 3.94
N GLU A 39 -8.53 10.86 4.41
CA GLU A 39 -9.91 11.28 4.64
C GLU A 39 -10.49 11.85 3.33
N ALA A 40 -11.72 11.47 3.03
CA ALA A 40 -12.45 11.95 1.87
C ALA A 40 -13.96 11.93 2.15
N ASP A 41 -14.69 12.89 1.61
CA ASP A 41 -16.13 13.03 1.85
C ASP A 41 -16.95 11.97 1.08
N SER A 42 -16.38 11.41 0.01
CA SER A 42 -16.97 10.34 -0.80
C SER A 42 -15.89 9.58 -1.57
N LEU A 43 -16.27 8.47 -2.21
CA LEU A 43 -15.37 7.75 -3.11
C LEU A 43 -14.91 8.63 -4.29
N GLN A 44 -15.78 9.48 -4.85
CA GLN A 44 -15.41 10.37 -5.93
C GLN A 44 -14.38 11.41 -5.48
N ASP A 45 -14.58 12.00 -4.30
CA ASP A 45 -13.61 12.93 -3.70
C ASP A 45 -12.24 12.24 -3.47
N ALA A 46 -12.24 10.99 -3.00
CA ALA A 46 -11.00 10.21 -2.85
C ALA A 46 -10.29 9.99 -4.20
N ILE A 47 -11.05 9.63 -5.25
CA ILE A 47 -10.53 9.44 -6.62
C ILE A 47 -9.90 10.75 -7.13
N ASP A 48 -10.59 11.87 -6.97
CA ASP A 48 -10.12 13.17 -7.42
C ASP A 48 -8.82 13.55 -6.71
N LYS A 49 -8.74 13.35 -5.38
CA LYS A 49 -7.52 13.62 -4.59
C LYS A 49 -6.32 12.80 -5.05
N VAL A 50 -6.50 11.53 -5.41
CA VAL A 50 -5.36 10.65 -5.77
C VAL A 50 -5.01 10.65 -7.27
N SER A 51 -5.90 11.16 -8.13
CA SER A 51 -5.77 11.15 -9.58
C SER A 51 -4.50 11.84 -10.12
N TRP A 52 -3.95 12.79 -9.35
CA TRP A 52 -2.75 13.55 -9.71
C TRP A 52 -1.46 13.08 -9.01
N THR A 53 -1.53 11.99 -8.25
CA THR A 53 -0.32 11.43 -7.63
C THR A 53 0.66 10.93 -8.70
N PRO A 54 1.98 10.94 -8.44
CA PRO A 54 2.97 10.44 -9.38
C PRO A 54 2.66 9.02 -9.88
N CYS A 55 2.19 8.14 -8.98
CA CYS A 55 1.79 6.78 -9.34
C CYS A 55 0.60 6.73 -10.31
N ALA A 56 -0.38 7.63 -10.17
CA ALA A 56 -1.54 7.68 -11.07
C ALA A 56 -1.18 8.24 -12.46
N VAL A 57 -0.32 9.25 -12.54
CA VAL A 57 -0.01 9.92 -13.82
C VAL A 57 1.17 9.29 -14.58
N ALA A 58 2.13 8.66 -13.90
CA ALA A 58 3.35 8.12 -14.51
C ALA A 58 3.24 6.63 -14.87
N GLN A 59 2.08 6.21 -15.42
CA GLN A 59 1.81 4.82 -15.87
C GLN A 59 1.75 3.77 -14.76
N GLY A 60 1.61 4.18 -13.49
CA GLY A 60 1.31 3.27 -12.40
C GLY A 60 -0.19 3.10 -12.17
N VAL A 61 -0.56 2.65 -10.98
CA VAL A 61 -1.94 2.50 -10.55
C VAL A 61 -2.08 2.91 -9.09
N VAL A 62 -3.20 3.54 -8.74
CA VAL A 62 -3.65 3.75 -7.36
C VAL A 62 -5.00 3.06 -7.22
N GLU A 63 -5.06 2.03 -6.38
CA GLU A 63 -6.32 1.38 -6.03
C GLU A 63 -6.94 2.09 -4.82
N VAL A 64 -8.21 2.47 -4.90
CA VAL A 64 -8.94 3.16 -3.81
C VAL A 64 -9.91 2.19 -3.16
N TRP A 65 -9.73 1.95 -1.86
CA TRP A 65 -10.52 1.00 -1.07
C TRP A 65 -11.22 1.74 0.07
N PRO A 66 -12.56 1.85 0.08
CA PRO A 66 -13.29 2.39 1.22
C PRO A 66 -13.06 1.55 2.48
N LEU A 67 -12.77 2.19 3.60
CA LEU A 67 -12.68 1.51 4.90
C LEU A 67 -14.08 1.34 5.48
N GLU A 68 -14.58 0.10 5.47
CA GLU A 68 -15.84 -0.26 6.09
C GLU A 68 -15.66 -0.51 7.59
N GLN A 69 -16.60 -0.05 8.41
CA GLN A 69 -16.61 -0.41 9.83
C GLN A 69 -17.15 -1.84 10.00
N PRO A 70 -16.55 -2.66 10.87
CA PRO A 70 -17.10 -3.96 11.20
C PRO A 70 -18.51 -3.79 11.78
N LYS A 71 -19.42 -4.70 11.41
CA LYS A 71 -20.77 -4.77 11.95
C LYS A 71 -20.77 -5.28 13.39
#